data_AF-A0A924MLD6-F1
#
_entry.id   AF-A0A924MLD6-F1
#
_cell.length_a   1.000
_cell.length_b   1.000
_cell.length_c   1.000
_cell.angle_alpha   90.00
_cell.angle_beta   90.00
_cell.angle_gamma   90.00
#
_symmetry.space_group_name_H-M   'P 1'
#
loop_
_entity.id
_entity.type
_entity.pdbx_description
1 polymer ?
#
loop_
_entity_poly.entity_id
_entity_poly.type
_entity_poly.pdbx_seq_one_letter_code
_entity_poly.pdbx_strand_id
1 'polypeptide(L)'
;IPMTPNGWGTPLSGIGVLGASASIFFAYVGFDAVSTAAEETKDPQRNVPIGLIGSLAVCTVFYLLVAYAAVGAVGAQPGGSLALSKEPLAFVLRELGHGQIGNWVAAAAIIALPSVVLMMIYGQTRILFTMARDGLMPKMLANVHPRFHTPHTVTIITGVVVSLFAALFPVGALADISNSGTLFAFFIVALGVMMLRVKQPERKRAFKVPMIWVVGPLAMAGCALLFVSLGLYTIKLFFGWAVIGLIVYFAYSRNRSHLHRGTEHEG
;
A
#
# COMPACT_ATOMS: atom_id res chain seq x y z
N ILE A 1 -29.21 9.23 -11.57
CA ILE A 1 -28.19 8.21 -11.24
C ILE A 1 -27.15 8.90 -10.32
N PRO A 2 -27.45 9.07 -9.02
CA PRO A 2 -26.69 9.99 -8.16
C PRO A 2 -25.34 9.44 -7.66
N MET A 3 -25.09 8.13 -7.81
CA MET A 3 -23.88 7.46 -7.30
C MET A 3 -22.88 7.04 -8.39
N THR A 4 -23.26 7.10 -9.67
CA THR A 4 -22.37 6.77 -10.81
C THR A 4 -22.51 7.78 -11.94
N PRO A 5 -22.06 9.04 -11.75
CA PRO A 5 -22.22 10.11 -12.75
C PRO A 5 -21.51 9.80 -14.07
N ASN A 6 -20.43 9.02 -14.02
CA ASN A 6 -19.65 8.56 -15.17
C ASN A 6 -19.96 7.10 -15.55
N GLY A 7 -21.05 6.52 -15.02
CA GLY A 7 -21.37 5.09 -15.18
C GLY A 7 -20.37 4.15 -14.49
N TRP A 8 -20.43 2.86 -14.82
CA TRP A 8 -19.47 1.85 -14.34
C TRP A 8 -18.05 2.07 -14.89
N GLY A 9 -17.91 2.87 -15.96
CA GLY A 9 -16.66 3.06 -16.68
C GLY A 9 -16.30 1.87 -17.55
N THR A 10 -15.42 2.07 -18.54
CA THR A 10 -14.75 0.95 -19.22
C THR A 10 -13.38 0.71 -18.56
N PRO A 11 -12.91 -0.55 -18.43
CA PRO A 11 -11.63 -0.87 -17.79
C PRO A 11 -10.43 -0.14 -18.39
N LEU A 12 -10.55 0.33 -19.64
CA LEU A 12 -9.49 1.01 -20.40
C LEU A 12 -9.56 2.55 -20.31
N SER A 13 -10.69 3.11 -19.88
CA SER A 13 -10.88 4.57 -19.88
C SER A 13 -10.33 5.28 -18.64
N GLY A 14 -10.10 4.55 -17.54
CA GLY A 14 -9.72 5.15 -16.25
C GLY A 14 -10.77 6.12 -15.68
N ILE A 15 -11.97 6.16 -16.26
CA ILE A 15 -13.06 7.07 -15.91
C ILE A 15 -14.22 6.23 -15.40
N GLY A 16 -14.86 6.66 -14.31
CA GLY A 16 -15.99 5.95 -13.68
C GLY A 16 -15.59 5.17 -12.43
N VAL A 17 -16.42 4.17 -12.06
CA VAL A 17 -16.25 3.41 -10.81
C VAL A 17 -14.91 2.70 -10.74
N LEU A 18 -14.41 2.16 -11.86
CA LEU A 18 -13.14 1.43 -11.91
C LEU A 18 -11.92 2.34 -11.67
N GLY A 19 -11.87 3.51 -12.32
CA GLY A 19 -10.79 4.48 -12.09
C GLY A 19 -10.82 5.07 -10.66
N ALA A 20 -12.01 5.34 -10.14
CA ALA A 20 -12.17 5.77 -8.75
C ALA A 20 -11.75 4.68 -7.76
N SER A 21 -12.10 3.42 -8.03
CA SER A 21 -11.70 2.27 -7.21
C SER A 21 -10.19 2.06 -7.23
N ALA A 22 -9.55 2.23 -8.39
CA ALA A 22 -8.09 2.20 -8.53
C ALA A 22 -7.41 3.31 -7.72
N SER A 23 -7.99 4.51 -7.67
CA SER A 23 -7.45 5.64 -6.88
C SER A 23 -7.65 5.42 -5.37
N ILE A 24 -8.85 5.02 -4.96
CA ILE A 24 -9.23 4.79 -3.55
C ILE A 24 -8.50 3.58 -2.97
N PHE A 25 -8.00 2.66 -3.80
CA PHE A 25 -7.15 1.55 -3.36
C PHE A 25 -5.99 2.01 -2.47
N PHE A 26 -5.46 3.22 -2.70
CA PHE A 26 -4.43 3.83 -1.86
C PHE A 26 -4.83 3.90 -0.38
N ALA A 27 -6.12 4.17 -0.08
CA ALA A 27 -6.63 4.27 1.28
C ALA A 27 -6.65 2.91 2.03
N TYR A 28 -6.51 1.80 1.31
CA TYR A 28 -6.37 0.47 1.89
C TYR A 28 -4.91 0.05 2.07
N VAL A 29 -3.94 0.79 1.52
CA VAL A 29 -2.51 0.51 1.71
C VAL A 29 -2.13 0.76 3.18
N GLY A 30 -1.49 -0.23 3.82
CA GLY A 30 -1.09 -0.16 5.23
C GLY A 30 -1.59 -1.31 6.09
N PHE A 31 -2.51 -2.15 5.61
CA PHE A 31 -2.90 -3.36 6.34
C PHE A 31 -1.72 -4.35 6.50
N ASP A 32 -0.76 -4.30 5.60
CA ASP A 32 0.47 -5.09 5.60
C ASP A 32 1.45 -4.65 6.71
N ALA A 33 1.30 -3.44 7.27
CA ALA A 33 2.04 -3.02 8.45
C ALA A 33 1.75 -3.92 9.67
N VAL A 34 0.55 -4.52 9.76
CA VAL A 34 0.21 -5.50 10.82
C VAL A 34 1.15 -6.71 10.78
N SER A 35 1.63 -7.10 9.60
CA SER A 35 2.60 -8.19 9.47
C SER A 35 3.99 -7.82 10.01
N THR A 36 4.31 -6.53 10.07
CA THR A 36 5.58 -6.05 10.64
C THR A 36 5.60 -6.18 12.17
N ALA A 37 4.43 -6.03 12.80
CA ALA A 37 4.25 -6.26 14.25
C ALA A 37 4.09 -7.75 14.60
N ALA A 38 4.16 -8.66 13.63
CA ALA A 38 4.02 -10.09 13.87
C ALA A 38 5.10 -10.63 14.83
N GLU A 39 6.32 -10.10 14.78
CA GLU A 39 7.42 -10.53 15.66
C GLU A 39 7.20 -10.17 17.14
N GLU A 40 6.39 -9.14 17.42
CA GLU A 40 6.10 -8.67 18.77
C GLU A 40 4.75 -9.21 19.31
N THR A 41 4.03 -9.97 18.47
CA THR A 41 2.69 -10.47 18.81
C THR A 41 2.79 -11.85 19.47
N LYS A 42 2.14 -12.00 20.63
CA LYS A 42 1.94 -13.32 21.27
C LYS A 42 1.06 -14.18 20.35
N ASP A 43 1.54 -15.36 19.95
CA ASP A 43 0.87 -16.25 18.98
C ASP A 43 0.57 -15.58 17.62
N PRO A 44 1.62 -15.25 16.82
CA PRO A 44 1.46 -14.55 15.55
C PRO A 44 0.69 -15.37 14.51
N GLN A 45 0.69 -16.69 14.67
CA GLN A 45 0.02 -17.65 13.80
C GLN A 45 -1.49 -17.42 13.74
N ARG A 46 -2.11 -17.01 14.85
CA ARG A 46 -3.56 -16.75 14.92
C ARG A 46 -3.89 -15.25 14.95
N ASN A 47 -3.10 -14.45 15.66
CA ASN A 47 -3.44 -13.06 15.92
C ASN A 47 -3.15 -12.13 14.72
N VAL A 48 -2.11 -12.40 13.93
CA VAL A 48 -1.78 -11.59 12.75
C VAL A 48 -2.87 -11.70 11.67
N PRO A 49 -3.37 -12.90 11.29
CA PRO A 49 -4.47 -13.01 10.33
C PRO A 49 -5.76 -12.33 10.81
N ILE A 50 -6.11 -12.47 12.10
CA ILE A 50 -7.30 -11.83 12.68
C ILE A 50 -7.17 -10.31 12.66
N GLY A 51 -6.00 -9.77 13.01
CA GLY A 51 -5.72 -8.34 12.94
C GLY A 51 -5.80 -7.80 11.52
N LEU A 52 -5.25 -8.52 10.55
CA LEU A 52 -5.26 -8.13 9.14
C LEU A 52 -6.68 -8.11 8.55
N ILE A 53 -7.46 -9.18 8.74
CA ILE A 53 -8.84 -9.25 8.22
C ILE A 53 -9.77 -8.31 9.01
N GLY A 54 -9.61 -8.24 10.33
CA GLY A 54 -10.42 -7.40 11.19
C GLY A 54 -10.24 -5.92 10.90
N SER A 55 -8.99 -5.45 10.78
CA SER A 55 -8.70 -4.05 10.43
C SER A 55 -9.25 -3.69 9.05
N LEU A 56 -9.03 -4.53 8.03
CA LEU A 56 -9.58 -4.32 6.69
C LEU A 56 -11.11 -4.25 6.69
N ALA A 57 -11.78 -5.15 7.40
CA ALA A 57 -13.25 -5.15 7.47
C ALA A 57 -13.79 -3.89 8.15
N VAL A 58 -13.21 -3.49 9.29
CA VAL A 58 -13.60 -2.28 10.02
C VAL A 58 -13.35 -1.02 9.17
N CYS A 59 -12.18 -0.92 8.54
CA CYS A 59 -11.85 0.20 7.64
C CYS A 59 -12.80 0.26 6.44
N THR A 60 -13.15 -0.88 5.84
CA THR A 60 -14.09 -0.95 4.72
C THR A 60 -15.46 -0.42 5.11
N VAL A 61 -16.01 -0.90 6.24
CA VAL A 61 -17.32 -0.43 6.73
C VAL A 61 -17.29 1.06 7.01
N PHE A 62 -16.23 1.55 7.66
CA PHE A 62 -16.08 2.97 7.94
C PHE A 62 -15.98 3.82 6.67
N TYR A 63 -15.18 3.39 5.68
CA TYR A 63 -15.07 4.08 4.40
C TYR A 63 -16.40 4.11 3.62
N LEU A 64 -17.18 3.02 3.65
CA LEU A 64 -18.50 2.99 3.04
C LEU A 64 -19.48 3.96 3.71
N LEU A 65 -19.48 4.01 5.05
CA LEU A 65 -20.32 4.95 5.81
C LEU A 65 -19.95 6.41 5.52
N VAL A 66 -18.65 6.73 5.52
CA VAL A 66 -18.16 8.09 5.22
C VAL A 66 -18.47 8.47 3.77
N ALA A 67 -18.25 7.57 2.82
CA ALA A 67 -18.58 7.82 1.42
C ALA A 67 -20.09 8.02 1.22
N TYR A 68 -20.92 7.20 1.85
CA TYR A 68 -22.37 7.35 1.81
C TYR A 68 -22.83 8.69 2.41
N ALA A 69 -22.27 9.08 3.57
CA ALA A 69 -22.58 10.35 4.21
C ALA A 69 -22.14 11.55 3.34
N ALA A 70 -20.92 11.52 2.79
CA ALA A 70 -20.40 12.59 1.94
C ALA A 70 -21.20 12.76 0.64
N VAL A 71 -21.48 11.65 -0.04
CA VAL A 71 -22.28 11.65 -1.27
C VAL A 71 -23.74 12.02 -1.00
N GLY A 72 -24.31 11.56 0.12
CA GLY A 72 -25.68 11.90 0.53
C GLY A 72 -25.86 13.37 0.90
N ALA A 73 -24.82 14.00 1.46
CA ALA A 73 -24.84 15.39 1.89
C ALA A 73 -24.69 16.41 0.75
N VAL A 74 -23.70 16.20 -0.13
CA VAL A 74 -23.29 17.21 -1.12
C VAL A 74 -23.54 16.75 -2.56
N GLY A 75 -23.87 15.47 -2.76
CA GLY A 75 -24.04 14.87 -4.09
C GLY A 75 -22.72 14.54 -4.77
N ALA A 76 -22.67 13.44 -5.52
CA ALA A 76 -21.48 13.03 -6.26
C ALA A 76 -21.38 13.72 -7.64
N GLN A 77 -21.51 15.04 -7.73
CA GLN A 77 -21.44 15.69 -9.05
C GLN A 77 -19.99 15.68 -9.61
N PRO A 78 -19.77 15.27 -10.87
CA PRO A 78 -18.45 15.28 -11.49
C PRO A 78 -17.96 16.72 -11.64
N GLY A 79 -16.81 17.04 -11.04
CA GLY A 79 -16.30 18.41 -10.94
C GLY A 79 -16.87 19.24 -9.78
N GLY A 80 -17.64 18.62 -8.86
CA GLY A 80 -18.16 19.29 -7.67
C GLY A 80 -17.07 19.75 -6.70
N SER A 81 -17.44 20.65 -5.80
CA SER A 81 -16.55 21.25 -4.77
C SER A 81 -15.81 20.22 -3.90
N LEU A 82 -16.36 19.01 -3.75
CA LEU A 82 -15.72 17.85 -3.12
C LEU A 82 -14.44 17.38 -3.82
N ALA A 83 -14.42 17.34 -5.15
CA ALA A 83 -13.29 16.85 -5.93
C ALA A 83 -12.12 17.86 -5.97
N LEU A 84 -12.42 19.15 -5.82
CA LEU A 84 -11.43 20.23 -5.75
C LEU A 84 -10.90 20.50 -4.33
N SER A 85 -11.58 19.97 -3.31
CA SER A 85 -11.21 20.21 -1.91
C SER A 85 -10.07 19.32 -1.47
N LYS A 86 -9.01 19.92 -0.92
CA LYS A 86 -7.90 19.19 -0.27
C LYS A 86 -8.32 18.57 1.08
N GLU A 87 -9.45 19.00 1.64
CA GLU A 87 -10.03 18.51 2.89
C GLU A 87 -11.50 18.11 2.69
N PRO A 88 -11.79 17.05 1.92
CA PRO A 88 -13.16 16.73 1.50
C PRO A 88 -14.11 16.45 2.67
N LEU A 89 -13.61 15.84 3.76
CA LEU A 89 -14.43 15.55 4.93
C LEU A 89 -14.81 16.81 5.73
N ALA A 90 -13.83 17.70 5.98
CA ALA A 90 -14.09 18.96 6.66
C ALA A 90 -14.98 19.88 5.82
N PHE A 91 -14.81 19.84 4.49
CA PHE A 91 -15.63 20.57 3.53
C PHE A 91 -17.10 20.15 3.60
N VAL A 92 -17.40 18.84 3.57
CA VAL A 92 -18.78 18.34 3.70
C VAL A 92 -19.44 18.79 5.00
N LEU A 93 -18.72 18.75 6.12
CA LEU A 93 -19.24 19.19 7.41
C LEU A 93 -19.52 20.70 7.46
N ARG A 94 -18.70 21.51 6.79
CA ARG A 94 -18.92 22.95 6.64
C ARG A 94 -20.15 23.24 5.78
N GLU A 95 -20.32 22.50 4.68
CA GLU A 95 -21.47 22.63 3.78
C GLU A 95 -22.80 22.27 4.47
N LEU A 96 -22.77 21.29 5.38
CA LEU A 96 -23.92 20.88 6.21
C LEU A 96 -24.22 21.86 7.36
N GLY A 97 -23.52 23.00 7.47
CA GLY A 97 -23.72 23.99 8.54
C GLY A 97 -23.01 23.68 9.86
N HIS A 98 -22.22 22.60 9.93
CA HIS A 98 -21.46 22.18 11.12
C HIS A 98 -19.96 22.56 11.02
N GLY A 99 -19.67 23.82 10.72
CA GLY A 99 -18.29 24.29 10.49
C GLY A 99 -17.32 24.07 11.65
N GLN A 100 -17.81 24.14 12.90
CA GLN A 100 -16.99 23.87 14.09
C GLN A 100 -16.57 22.39 14.19
N ILE A 101 -17.48 21.46 13.86
CA ILE A 101 -17.15 20.02 13.86
C ILE A 101 -16.16 19.73 12.71
N GLY A 102 -16.32 20.39 11.55
CA GLY A 102 -15.36 20.30 10.45
C GLY A 102 -13.95 20.72 10.85
N ASN A 103 -13.81 21.78 11.67
CA ASN A 103 -12.51 22.23 12.18
C ASN A 103 -11.88 21.21 13.15
N TRP A 104 -12.66 20.59 14.04
CA TRP A 104 -12.17 19.53 14.92
C TRP A 104 -11.72 18.29 14.14
N VAL A 105 -12.45 17.93 13.07
CA VAL A 105 -12.06 16.83 12.18
C VAL A 105 -10.76 17.15 11.44
N ALA A 106 -10.60 18.38 10.94
CA ALA A 106 -9.35 18.82 10.33
C ALA A 106 -8.18 18.78 11.33
N ALA A 107 -8.39 19.23 12.57
CA ALA A 107 -7.38 19.16 13.63
C ALA A 107 -7.00 17.70 13.95
N ALA A 108 -7.96 16.79 14.02
CA ALA A 108 -7.71 15.36 14.21
C ALA A 108 -6.90 14.77 13.05
N ALA A 109 -7.19 15.16 11.80
CA ALA A 109 -6.44 14.73 10.63
C ALA A 109 -4.98 15.21 10.67
N ILE A 110 -4.73 16.45 11.10
CA ILE A 110 -3.37 17.00 11.26
C ILE A 110 -2.54 16.18 12.25
N ILE A 111 -3.16 15.66 13.32
CA ILE A 111 -2.49 14.81 14.32
C ILE A 111 -2.32 13.37 13.82
N ALA A 112 -3.30 12.84 13.07
CA ALA A 112 -3.29 11.47 12.58
C ALA A 112 -2.33 11.23 11.40
N LEU A 113 -2.25 12.15 10.44
CA LEU A 113 -1.46 11.98 9.22
C LEU A 113 0.04 11.72 9.49
N PRO A 114 0.72 12.45 10.40
CA PRO A 114 2.12 12.17 10.73
C PRO A 114 2.33 10.75 11.28
N SER A 115 1.37 10.22 12.03
CA SER A 115 1.46 8.87 12.60
C SER A 115 1.48 7.80 11.50
N VAL A 116 0.67 7.97 10.45
CA VAL A 116 0.65 7.07 9.28
C VAL A 116 1.95 7.18 8.49
N VAL A 117 2.44 8.40 8.26
CA VAL A 117 3.71 8.63 7.56
C VAL A 117 4.88 7.97 8.30
N LEU A 118 4.92 8.11 9.63
CA LEU A 118 5.95 7.49 10.46
C LEU A 118 5.90 5.95 10.38
N MET A 119 4.70 5.36 10.42
CA MET A 119 4.52 3.91 10.24
C MET A 119 5.04 3.44 8.88
N MET A 120 4.77 4.19 7.80
CA MET A 120 5.21 3.84 6.45
C MET A 120 6.73 3.94 6.29
N ILE A 121 7.35 5.00 6.83
CA ILE A 121 8.82 5.15 6.84
C ILE A 121 9.46 4.02 7.66
N TYR A 122 8.85 3.65 8.79
CA TYR A 122 9.31 2.53 9.61
C TYR A 122 9.27 1.21 8.84
N GLY A 123 8.15 0.89 8.18
CA GLY A 123 8.03 -0.31 7.34
C GLY A 123 9.09 -0.35 6.22
N GLN A 124 9.28 0.78 5.52
CA GLN A 124 10.28 0.90 4.46
C GLN A 124 11.70 0.67 4.97
N THR A 125 12.09 1.29 6.08
CA THR A 125 13.44 1.13 6.65
C THR A 125 13.73 -0.31 7.05
N ARG A 126 12.75 -1.04 7.60
CA ARG A 126 12.91 -2.44 8.00
C ARG A 126 13.07 -3.37 6.81
N ILE A 127 12.28 -3.19 5.75
CA ILE A 127 12.39 -4.00 4.52
C ILE A 127 13.75 -3.74 3.85
N LEU A 128 14.18 -2.48 3.77
CA LEU A 128 15.50 -2.15 3.19
C LEU A 128 16.64 -2.74 4.02
N PHE A 129 16.49 -2.76 5.36
CA PHE A 129 17.47 -3.36 6.26
C PHE A 129 17.55 -4.89 6.07
N THR A 130 16.44 -5.60 5.99
CA THR A 130 16.45 -7.06 5.74
C THR A 130 17.01 -7.37 4.35
N MET A 131 16.66 -6.61 3.31
CA MET A 131 17.25 -6.75 1.98
C MET A 131 18.76 -6.48 1.96
N ALA A 132 19.23 -5.49 2.72
CA ALA A 132 20.66 -5.20 2.86
C ALA A 132 21.40 -6.31 3.64
N ARG A 133 20.76 -6.91 4.66
CA ARG A 133 21.25 -8.10 5.38
C ARG A 133 21.37 -9.31 4.45
N ASP A 134 20.43 -9.49 3.53
CA ASP A 134 20.44 -10.56 2.54
C ASP A 134 21.46 -10.34 1.40
N GLY A 135 22.16 -9.20 1.40
CA GLY A 135 23.20 -8.86 0.42
C GLY A 135 22.67 -8.32 -0.90
N LEU A 136 21.37 -8.03 -1.01
CA LEU A 136 20.73 -7.47 -2.20
C LEU A 136 21.06 -5.98 -2.41
N MET A 137 21.54 -5.29 -1.38
CA MET A 137 21.85 -3.86 -1.39
C MET A 137 23.24 -3.53 -0.78
N PRO A 138 23.79 -2.31 -1.01
CA PRO A 138 25.08 -1.89 -0.44
C PRO A 138 25.12 -2.01 1.09
N LYS A 139 26.20 -2.62 1.63
CA LYS A 139 26.39 -2.83 3.08
C LYS A 139 26.34 -1.54 3.91
N MET A 140 26.58 -0.38 3.30
CA MET A 140 26.39 0.92 3.96
C MET A 140 24.95 1.17 4.41
N LEU A 141 23.95 0.57 3.77
CA LEU A 141 22.54 0.62 4.18
C LEU A 141 22.22 -0.36 5.33
N ALA A 142 23.10 -1.32 5.61
CA ALA A 142 23.00 -2.19 6.78
C ALA A 142 23.73 -1.64 8.01
N ASN A 143 24.35 -0.45 7.91
CA ASN A 143 25.07 0.15 9.03
C ASN A 143 24.08 0.59 10.13
N VAL A 144 24.14 -0.12 11.24
CA VAL A 144 23.34 0.16 12.43
C VAL A 144 24.13 1.10 13.35
N HIS A 145 23.46 2.08 13.96
CA HIS A 145 24.11 2.98 14.92
C HIS A 145 24.62 2.19 16.13
N PRO A 146 25.91 2.30 16.53
CA PRO A 146 26.54 1.48 17.58
C PRO A 146 26.03 1.71 19.02
N ARG A 147 25.03 2.57 19.22
CA ARG A 147 24.51 2.95 20.55
C ARG A 147 22.99 2.75 20.64
N PHE A 148 22.26 3.09 19.58
CA PHE A 148 20.81 2.98 19.52
C PHE A 148 20.31 1.76 18.73
N HIS A 149 21.22 1.01 18.11
CA HIS A 149 20.88 -0.14 17.26
C HIS A 149 19.84 0.17 16.15
N THR A 150 19.77 1.45 15.71
CA THR A 150 18.86 1.90 14.65
C THR A 150 19.59 2.13 13.32
N PRO A 151 18.97 1.82 12.16
CA PRO A 151 19.54 2.04 10.83
C PRO A 151 19.44 3.53 10.43
N HIS A 152 20.15 4.40 11.14
CA HIS A 152 20.11 5.86 10.96
C HIS A 152 20.42 6.32 9.52
N THR A 153 21.36 5.67 8.84
CA THR A 153 21.73 6.02 7.45
C THR A 153 20.57 5.79 6.48
N VAL A 154 19.83 4.69 6.64
CA VAL A 154 18.65 4.39 5.80
C VAL A 154 17.55 5.40 6.05
N THR A 155 17.24 5.68 7.33
CA THR A 155 16.17 6.62 7.70
C THR A 155 16.42 8.04 7.20
N ILE A 156 17.66 8.53 7.27
CA ILE A 156 18.00 9.88 6.77
C ILE A 156 17.90 9.92 5.24
N ILE A 157 18.46 8.94 4.54
CA ILE A 157 18.41 8.90 3.08
C ILE A 157 16.96 8.78 2.59
N THR A 158 16.18 7.86 3.15
CA THR A 158 14.77 7.69 2.76
C THR A 158 13.95 8.92 3.13
N GLY A 159 14.17 9.54 4.29
CA GLY A 159 13.47 10.76 4.69
C GLY A 159 13.76 11.95 3.78
N VAL A 160 15.03 12.15 3.38
CA VAL A 160 15.40 13.20 2.42
C VAL A 160 14.78 12.93 1.05
N VAL A 161 14.83 11.70 0.56
CA VAL A 161 14.21 11.34 -0.72
C VAL A 161 12.69 11.53 -0.65
N VAL A 162 12.02 11.01 0.38
CA VAL A 162 10.57 11.14 0.55
C VAL A 162 10.14 12.61 0.64
N SER A 163 10.85 13.44 1.41
CA SER A 163 10.55 14.87 1.51
C SER A 163 10.74 15.62 0.20
N LEU A 164 11.79 15.29 -0.56
CA LEU A 164 12.01 15.86 -1.90
C LEU A 164 10.89 15.47 -2.87
N PHE A 165 10.51 14.19 -2.90
CA PHE A 165 9.42 13.72 -3.76
C PHE A 165 8.05 14.30 -3.33
N ALA A 166 7.80 14.43 -2.03
CA ALA A 166 6.58 15.05 -1.51
C ALA A 166 6.49 16.55 -1.85
N ALA A 167 7.62 17.25 -1.97
CA ALA A 167 7.65 18.66 -2.36
C ALA A 167 7.47 18.88 -3.87
N LEU A 168 7.92 17.92 -4.70
CA LEU A 168 7.96 18.07 -6.17
C LEU A 168 6.75 17.47 -6.89
N PHE A 169 6.09 16.46 -6.32
CA PHE A 169 5.04 15.71 -7.01
C PHE A 169 3.66 15.82 -6.32
N PRO A 170 2.57 15.92 -7.09
CA PRO A 170 1.23 15.96 -6.54
C PRO A 170 0.84 14.60 -5.94
N VAL A 171 0.10 14.65 -4.82
CA VAL A 171 -0.32 13.46 -4.07
C VAL A 171 -1.11 12.44 -4.90
N GLY A 172 -1.90 12.89 -5.87
CA GLY A 172 -2.67 11.99 -6.76
C GLY A 172 -1.76 11.14 -7.65
N ALA A 173 -0.75 11.75 -8.27
CA ALA A 173 0.20 11.01 -9.10
C ALA A 173 1.05 10.04 -8.27
N LEU A 174 1.45 10.45 -7.06
CA LEU A 174 2.17 9.59 -6.12
C LEU A 174 1.30 8.40 -5.67
N ALA A 175 0.01 8.63 -5.41
CA ALA A 175 -0.95 7.59 -5.06
C ALA A 175 -1.14 6.58 -6.20
N ASP A 176 -1.29 7.05 -7.44
CA ASP A 176 -1.39 6.16 -8.61
C ASP A 176 -0.13 5.31 -8.78
N ILE A 177 1.06 5.92 -8.66
CA ILE A 177 2.34 5.21 -8.74
C ILE A 177 2.44 4.16 -7.63
N SER A 178 2.10 4.53 -6.39
CA SER A 178 2.06 3.60 -5.25
C SER A 178 1.10 2.44 -5.49
N ASN A 179 -0.11 2.72 -5.98
CA ASN A 179 -1.13 1.72 -6.27
C ASN A 179 -0.65 0.72 -7.32
N SER A 180 0.04 1.17 -8.38
CA SER A 180 0.60 0.27 -9.39
C SER A 180 1.56 -0.76 -8.79
N GLY A 181 2.43 -0.33 -7.88
CA GLY A 181 3.38 -1.19 -7.19
C GLY A 181 2.71 -2.18 -6.24
N THR A 182 1.77 -1.69 -5.42
CA THR A 182 1.06 -2.53 -4.44
C THR A 182 0.16 -3.55 -5.12
N LEU A 183 -0.57 -3.17 -6.18
CA LEU A 183 -1.39 -4.10 -6.96
C LEU A 183 -0.55 -5.21 -7.59
N PHE A 184 0.63 -4.86 -8.12
CA PHE A 184 1.56 -5.84 -8.66
C PHE A 184 2.12 -6.77 -7.57
N ALA A 185 2.48 -6.22 -6.40
CA ALA A 185 2.92 -7.02 -5.26
C ALA A 185 1.83 -8.01 -4.81
N PHE A 186 0.56 -7.57 -4.71
CA PHE A 186 -0.55 -8.46 -4.34
C PHE A 186 -0.85 -9.52 -5.39
N PHE A 187 -0.69 -9.19 -6.68
CA PHE A 187 -0.76 -10.18 -7.75
C PHE A 187 0.28 -11.29 -7.57
N ILE A 188 1.54 -10.91 -7.29
CA ILE A 188 2.62 -11.88 -7.02
C ILE A 188 2.35 -12.68 -5.75
N VAL A 189 1.86 -12.05 -4.68
CA VAL A 189 1.53 -12.76 -3.43
C VAL A 189 0.43 -13.79 -3.66
N ALA A 190 -0.64 -13.44 -4.39
CA ALA A 190 -1.71 -14.37 -4.73
C ALA A 190 -1.19 -15.56 -5.54
N LEU A 191 -0.37 -15.29 -6.56
CA LEU A 191 0.28 -16.31 -7.38
C LEU A 191 1.23 -17.19 -6.54
N GLY A 192 2.03 -16.59 -5.66
CA GLY A 192 2.96 -17.27 -4.78
C GLY A 192 2.25 -18.20 -3.79
N VAL A 193 1.13 -17.75 -3.22
CA VAL A 193 0.29 -18.56 -2.33
C VAL A 193 -0.34 -19.75 -3.06
N MET A 194 -0.78 -19.57 -4.31
CA MET A 194 -1.23 -20.68 -5.17
C MET A 194 -0.10 -21.66 -5.51
N MET A 195 1.08 -21.16 -5.92
CA MET A 195 2.24 -22.02 -6.17
C MET A 195 2.67 -22.80 -4.93
N LEU A 196 2.63 -22.18 -3.75
CA LEU A 196 2.98 -22.84 -2.48
C LEU A 196 1.96 -23.92 -2.10
N ARG A 197 0.70 -23.82 -2.54
CA ARG A 197 -0.29 -24.89 -2.37
C ARG A 197 0.05 -26.14 -3.18
N VAL A 198 0.66 -25.96 -4.35
CA VAL A 198 1.06 -27.07 -5.23
C VAL A 198 2.42 -27.64 -4.82
N LYS A 199 3.42 -26.78 -4.58
CA LYS A 199 4.80 -27.22 -4.31
C LYS A 199 5.04 -27.73 -2.89
N GLN A 200 4.33 -27.21 -1.88
CA GLN A 200 4.51 -27.59 -0.47
C GLN A 200 3.15 -27.79 0.24
N PRO A 201 2.43 -28.87 -0.09
CA PRO A 201 1.10 -29.14 0.47
C PRO A 201 1.13 -29.48 1.97
N GLU A 202 2.18 -30.16 2.43
CA GLU A 202 2.35 -30.70 3.79
C GLU A 202 2.68 -29.65 4.87
N ARG A 203 3.02 -28.41 4.48
CA ARG A 203 3.44 -27.37 5.43
C ARG A 203 2.32 -27.04 6.40
N LYS A 204 2.58 -27.10 7.71
CA LYS A 204 1.64 -26.64 8.75
C LYS A 204 1.36 -25.15 8.55
N ARG A 205 0.08 -24.80 8.36
CA ARG A 205 -0.40 -23.43 8.14
C ARG A 205 -1.42 -23.09 9.21
N ALA A 206 -1.13 -22.06 10.00
CA ALA A 206 -2.03 -21.60 11.06
C ALA A 206 -3.33 -21.00 10.51
N PHE A 207 -3.25 -20.32 9.37
CA PHE A 207 -4.42 -19.81 8.64
C PHE A 207 -4.47 -20.44 7.24
N LYS A 208 -5.65 -20.96 6.87
CA LYS A 208 -5.92 -21.50 5.54
C LYS A 208 -6.97 -20.62 4.88
N VAL A 209 -6.59 -19.97 3.79
CA VAL A 209 -7.53 -19.21 2.95
C VAL A 209 -8.63 -20.16 2.47
N PRO A 210 -9.92 -19.84 2.69
CA PRO A 210 -11.02 -20.65 2.18
C PRO A 210 -10.99 -20.62 0.65
N MET A 211 -11.18 -21.77 0.01
CA MET A 211 -11.37 -21.90 -1.44
C MET A 211 -10.30 -21.16 -2.28
N ILE A 212 -9.01 -21.46 -2.03
CA ILE A 212 -7.88 -20.76 -2.64
C ILE A 212 -7.85 -20.80 -4.19
N TRP A 213 -8.43 -21.84 -4.79
CA TRP A 213 -8.55 -21.97 -6.24
C TRP A 213 -9.59 -21.04 -6.86
N VAL A 214 -10.46 -20.43 -6.05
CA VAL A 214 -11.40 -19.38 -6.48
C VAL A 214 -10.91 -18.01 -6.01
N VAL A 215 -10.54 -17.89 -4.74
CA VAL A 215 -10.08 -16.62 -4.15
C VAL A 215 -8.78 -16.13 -4.79
N GLY A 216 -7.84 -17.05 -5.09
CA GLY A 216 -6.55 -16.70 -5.72
C GLY A 216 -6.73 -16.08 -7.11
N PRO A 217 -7.38 -16.78 -8.07
CA PRO A 217 -7.64 -16.23 -9.40
C PRO A 217 -8.50 -14.96 -9.36
N LEU A 218 -9.49 -14.88 -8.46
CA LEU A 218 -10.33 -13.69 -8.31
C LEU A 218 -9.53 -12.48 -7.80
N ALA A 219 -8.63 -12.68 -6.84
CA ALA A 219 -7.72 -11.63 -6.38
C ALA A 219 -6.76 -11.18 -7.48
N MET A 220 -6.21 -12.13 -8.25
CA MET A 220 -5.34 -11.83 -9.40
C MET A 220 -6.08 -11.07 -10.49
N ALA A 221 -7.31 -11.49 -10.83
CA ALA A 221 -8.15 -10.82 -11.80
C ALA A 221 -8.53 -9.41 -11.35
N GLY A 222 -8.88 -9.23 -10.08
CA GLY A 222 -9.17 -7.91 -9.50
C GLY A 222 -7.96 -6.97 -9.52
N CYS A 223 -6.78 -7.48 -9.11
CA CYS A 223 -5.54 -6.70 -9.16
C CYS A 223 -5.17 -6.33 -10.59
N ALA A 224 -5.28 -7.28 -11.55
CA ALA A 224 -5.01 -7.02 -12.96
C ALA A 224 -5.99 -6.02 -13.56
N LEU A 225 -7.28 -6.13 -13.23
CA LEU A 225 -8.31 -5.21 -13.72
C LEU A 225 -8.05 -3.79 -13.21
N LEU A 226 -7.78 -3.62 -11.92
CA LEU A 226 -7.44 -2.31 -11.37
C LEU A 226 -6.13 -1.79 -11.95
N PHE A 227 -5.13 -2.65 -12.13
CA PHE A 227 -3.84 -2.28 -12.72
C PHE A 227 -3.98 -1.77 -14.16
N VAL A 228 -4.81 -2.41 -14.99
CA VAL A 228 -5.11 -1.95 -16.35
C VAL A 228 -5.96 -0.67 -16.35
N SER A 229 -6.77 -0.47 -15.31
CA SER A 229 -7.55 0.74 -15.12
C SER A 229 -6.73 1.94 -14.66
N LEU A 230 -5.46 1.77 -14.28
CA LEU A 230 -4.56 2.89 -14.04
C LEU A 230 -4.14 3.56 -15.35
N GLY A 231 -3.85 4.86 -15.27
CA GLY A 231 -3.37 5.62 -16.42
C GLY A 231 -2.14 4.98 -17.07
N LEU A 232 -2.10 4.98 -18.42
CA LEU A 232 -0.98 4.45 -19.21
C LEU A 232 0.38 5.05 -18.80
N TYR A 233 0.38 6.30 -18.32
CA TYR A 233 1.56 6.96 -17.78
C TYR A 233 2.16 6.19 -16.59
N THR A 234 1.31 5.82 -15.62
CA THR A 234 1.73 5.12 -14.41
C THR A 234 2.26 3.72 -14.73
N ILE A 235 1.61 3.00 -15.65
CA ILE A 235 2.05 1.67 -16.09
C ILE A 235 3.44 1.75 -16.75
N LYS A 236 3.65 2.73 -17.64
CA LYS A 236 4.97 2.94 -18.28
C LYS A 236 6.05 3.27 -17.25
N LEU A 237 5.74 4.12 -16.28
CA LEU A 237 6.67 4.50 -15.23
C LEU A 237 7.01 3.31 -14.32
N PHE A 238 6.03 2.47 -14.00
CA PHE A 238 6.23 1.22 -13.27
C PHE A 238 7.17 0.26 -14.01
N PHE A 239 6.92 0.00 -15.30
CA PHE A 239 7.81 -0.86 -16.10
C PHE A 239 9.21 -0.26 -16.27
N GLY A 240 9.31 1.07 -16.44
CA GLY A 240 10.60 1.77 -16.48
C GLY A 240 11.39 1.57 -15.18
N TRP A 241 10.74 1.72 -14.03
CA TRP A 241 11.35 1.48 -12.72
C TRP A 241 11.70 0.01 -12.50
N ALA A 242 10.86 -0.92 -12.94
CA ALA A 242 11.13 -2.36 -12.89
C ALA A 242 12.37 -2.74 -13.70
N VAL A 243 12.56 -2.14 -14.88
CA VAL A 243 13.77 -2.32 -15.69
C VAL A 243 15.01 -1.77 -14.98
N ILE A 244 14.93 -0.58 -14.38
CA ILE A 244 16.03 -0.03 -13.57
C ILE A 244 16.36 -0.97 -12.41
N GLY A 245 15.36 -1.46 -11.69
CA GLY A 245 15.52 -2.43 -10.61
C GLY A 245 16.19 -3.72 -11.08
N LEU A 246 15.81 -4.23 -12.26
CA LEU A 246 16.41 -5.40 -12.88
C LEU A 246 17.88 -5.15 -13.26
N ILE A 247 18.20 -3.99 -13.81
CA ILE A 247 19.58 -3.58 -14.13
C ILE A 247 20.43 -3.54 -12.87
N VAL A 248 19.93 -2.90 -11.80
CA VAL A 248 20.62 -2.85 -10.50
C VAL A 248 20.79 -4.26 -9.92
N TYR A 249 19.77 -5.12 -10.03
CA TYR A 249 19.85 -6.50 -9.60
C TYR A 249 20.93 -7.29 -10.36
N PHE A 250 20.97 -7.21 -11.69
CA PHE A 250 21.99 -7.92 -12.47
C PHE A 250 23.39 -7.33 -12.32
N ALA A 251 23.52 -6.01 -12.18
CA ALA A 251 24.81 -5.33 -12.05
C ALA A 251 25.42 -5.49 -10.64
N TYR A 252 24.59 -5.44 -9.59
CA TYR A 252 25.06 -5.45 -8.19
C TYR A 252 24.69 -6.74 -7.46
N SER A 253 23.43 -7.17 -7.52
CA SER A 253 22.92 -8.26 -6.69
C SER A 253 23.39 -9.65 -7.15
N ARG A 254 23.55 -9.92 -8.46
CA ARG A 254 23.96 -11.24 -8.97
C ARG A 254 25.33 -11.71 -8.45
N ASN A 255 26.25 -10.77 -8.19
CA ASN A 255 27.61 -11.10 -7.75
C ASN A 255 27.78 -11.12 -6.21
N ARG A 256 26.77 -10.71 -5.43
CA ARG A 256 26.88 -10.53 -3.97
C ARG A 256 25.76 -11.17 -3.13
N SER A 257 24.72 -11.73 -3.75
CA SER A 257 23.60 -12.35 -3.03
C SER A 257 24.02 -13.67 -2.36
N HIS A 258 23.88 -13.71 -1.02
CA HIS A 258 24.19 -14.89 -0.20
C HIS A 258 23.21 -16.07 -0.42
N LEU A 259 22.04 -15.81 -1.01
CA LEU A 259 21.05 -16.82 -1.40
C LEU A 259 21.57 -17.84 -2.45
N HIS A 260 22.59 -17.48 -3.24
CA HIS A 260 23.25 -18.44 -4.15
C HIS A 260 24.39 -19.22 -3.47
N ARG A 261 24.88 -18.76 -2.31
CA ARG A 261 26.04 -19.34 -1.62
C ARG A 261 25.69 -20.33 -0.51
N GLY A 262 24.42 -20.53 -0.17
CA GLY A 262 23.99 -21.58 0.77
C GLY A 262 24.52 -21.42 2.20
N THR A 263 24.95 -20.22 2.61
CA THR A 263 25.41 -19.96 3.98
C THR A 263 24.25 -19.37 4.79
N GLU A 264 23.30 -20.22 5.20
CA GLU A 264 22.54 -19.96 6.42
C GLU A 264 23.54 -20.04 7.58
N HIS A 265 23.83 -18.89 8.19
CA HIS A 265 24.44 -18.90 9.52
C HIS A 265 23.32 -19.16 10.52
N GLU A 266 23.28 -20.38 11.06
CA GLU A 266 22.73 -20.64 12.39
C GLU A 266 23.42 -19.71 13.40
N GLY A 267 22.62 -18.95 14.13
CA GLY A 267 23.07 -18.00 15.16
C GLY A 267 21.90 -17.20 15.71
#